data_AF-A0A1A3P8E5-F1
#
_entry.id   AF-A0A1A3P8E5-F1
#
_cell.length_a   1.000
_cell.length_b   1.000
_cell.length_c   1.000
_cell.angle_alpha   90.00
_cell.angle_beta   90.00
_cell.angle_gamma   90.00
#
_symmetry.space_group_name_H-M   'P 1'
#
loop_
_entity.id
_entity.type
_entity.pdbx_description
1 polymer ?
#
loop_
_entity_poly.entity_id
_entity_poly.type
_entity_poly.pdbx_seq_one_letter_code
_entity_poly.pdbx_strand_id
1 'polypeptide(L)'
;MTKRAALAAVAVLLSVLVGCGPAKPVSKPTSTPAQQPPNEISGLQIPAGRIDEAVGKVDGLVAELMKSSGIPGMAVAIVHGGKTLYAKGFGVRDVSKADSPDNKVNADTVFQLASVSKSVGATVVAHEVTEGAITWDTPVMSKLPWFALMDPYVTTNVSVADLYSHRSGLPDHAGDALEDLGYDRQQVLERMRDLPLAPFRISYAYTNFGVTAAAEAVAAAAGKPWEDLSDEVLYRPLGMTSTSSKFGDFLARPNHAVNHIKVGDKWEARFQRDPGPQTPAGGVSSSVNDMAHWLTMLLANGTYNGQRIMSPEALLPAYTPQVISVAAKNPKARASTYGYGFNVSVTSSGRTEYSHSGGFGLGAATNFAVLPSEDIAIIALTNAAPYGVPEALNAEFLDLVQYGEVREDWPNLYRQQLAPMNNPDGSLVGKQPPVSPAPARPTSDYVGVYNNDYWGPATVTDRDGQLQLSLGPKNQTVNLTHWDGDTFTFALSNENALPGSISKAVFYPGATGDALNLEYYDSDKLGTFTR
;
A
#
# COMPACT_ATOMS: atom_id res chain seq x y z
N MET A 1 18.95 69.41 6.88
CA MET A 1 20.08 70.36 7.01
C MET A 1 21.20 69.70 7.80
N THR A 2 22.35 69.53 7.14
CA THR A 2 23.77 69.52 7.61
C THR A 2 24.14 69.44 9.11
N LYS A 3 24.95 68.41 9.42
CA LYS A 3 26.21 68.34 10.19
C LYS A 3 26.53 69.40 11.27
N ARG A 4 27.02 68.91 12.43
CA ARG A 4 28.26 69.29 13.20
C ARG A 4 28.36 68.36 14.44
N ALA A 5 29.40 67.54 14.64
CA ALA A 5 30.78 67.81 15.13
C ALA A 5 30.79 68.50 16.52
N ALA A 6 31.60 68.16 17.53
CA ALA A 6 32.61 67.13 17.79
C ALA A 6 33.09 67.30 19.27
N LEU A 7 33.61 66.21 19.87
CA LEU A 7 34.60 66.09 20.96
C LEU A 7 34.42 66.79 22.33
N ALA A 8 34.55 66.01 23.42
CA ALA A 8 35.73 66.04 24.32
C ALA A 8 35.64 64.94 25.40
N ALA A 9 36.78 64.38 25.75
CA ALA A 9 36.99 63.27 26.70
C ALA A 9 37.42 63.77 28.09
N VAL A 10 37.13 63.03 29.16
CA VAL A 10 38.04 62.76 30.32
C VAL A 10 37.60 61.46 31.01
N ALA A 11 38.59 60.65 31.37
CA ALA A 11 38.50 59.33 31.98
C ALA A 11 38.32 59.34 33.52
N VAL A 12 37.72 58.27 34.07
CA VAL A 12 37.94 57.83 35.46
C VAL A 12 38.10 56.30 35.46
N LEU A 13 39.23 55.85 36.00
CA LEU A 13 39.55 54.44 36.27
C LEU A 13 38.64 53.86 37.36
N LEU A 14 38.13 52.65 37.14
CA LEU A 14 37.79 51.72 38.21
C LEU A 14 38.48 50.39 37.96
N SER A 15 39.42 50.07 38.84
CA SER A 15 40.08 48.79 38.98
C SER A 15 39.17 47.82 39.75
N VAL A 16 38.76 46.73 39.11
CA VAL A 16 38.22 45.54 39.80
C VAL A 16 39.04 44.33 39.37
N LEU A 17 39.55 43.65 40.38
CA LEU A 17 40.47 42.52 40.33
C LEU A 17 39.89 41.34 39.55
N VAL A 18 40.57 40.93 38.47
CA VAL A 18 40.32 39.66 37.78
C VAL A 18 41.10 38.58 38.51
N GLY A 19 40.39 37.68 39.19
CA GLY A 19 40.97 36.44 39.69
C GLY A 19 41.34 35.53 38.52
N CYS A 20 42.64 35.27 38.34
CA CYS A 20 43.15 34.23 37.45
C CYS A 20 42.85 32.85 38.05
N GLY A 21 41.69 32.28 37.74
CA GLY A 21 41.51 30.83 37.75
C GLY A 21 42.00 30.24 36.41
N PRO A 22 42.55 29.02 36.37
CA PRO A 22 42.90 28.39 35.09
C PRO A 22 41.63 28.21 34.28
N ALA A 23 41.53 28.96 33.17
CA ALA A 23 40.46 28.77 32.21
C ALA A 23 40.54 27.32 31.71
N LYS A 24 39.52 26.52 32.03
CA LYS A 24 39.30 25.25 31.33
C LYS A 24 39.24 25.59 29.85
N PRO A 25 39.98 24.89 28.98
CA PRO A 25 39.89 25.15 27.55
C PRO A 25 38.44 24.91 27.15
N VAL A 26 37.76 25.97 26.74
CA VAL A 26 36.50 25.85 26.02
C VAL A 26 36.86 25.10 24.75
N SER A 27 36.54 23.81 24.71
CA SER A 27 36.61 23.01 23.50
C SER A 27 35.72 23.72 22.49
N LYS A 28 36.33 24.48 21.57
CA LYS A 28 35.64 24.90 20.35
C LYS A 28 35.16 23.59 19.70
N PRO A 29 33.89 23.47 19.31
CA PRO A 29 33.47 22.35 18.51
C PRO A 29 34.40 22.35 17.30
N THR A 30 35.12 21.25 17.10
CA THR A 30 35.88 21.02 15.89
C THR A 30 34.85 20.82 14.78
N SER A 31 34.31 21.91 14.24
CA SER A 31 33.48 21.87 13.06
C SER A 31 34.40 21.67 11.87
N THR A 32 34.90 20.45 11.72
CA THR A 32 35.29 19.99 10.38
C THR A 32 34.04 20.18 9.52
N PRO A 33 34.10 20.94 8.41
CA PRO A 33 32.96 21.04 7.50
C PRO A 33 32.49 19.63 7.17
N ALA A 34 31.21 19.35 7.36
CA ALA A 34 30.67 18.04 7.02
C ALA A 34 31.01 17.77 5.55
N GLN A 35 31.65 16.62 5.28
CA GLN A 35 32.01 16.20 3.92
C GLN A 35 30.76 15.82 3.10
N GLN A 36 29.63 15.59 3.77
CA GLN A 36 28.35 15.23 3.16
C GLN A 36 27.51 16.48 2.82
N PRO A 37 26.71 16.42 1.73
CA PRO A 37 25.72 17.45 1.41
C PRO A 37 24.76 17.72 2.57
N PRO A 38 24.37 18.99 2.85
CA PRO A 38 23.48 19.32 3.97
C PRO A 38 22.12 18.59 3.96
N ASN A 39 21.61 18.22 2.78
CA ASN A 39 20.37 17.47 2.61
C ASN A 39 20.49 15.97 2.92
N GLU A 40 21.69 15.47 3.23
CA GLU A 40 21.97 14.08 3.59
C GLU A 40 22.35 13.93 5.07
N ILE A 41 22.50 15.05 5.79
CA ILE A 41 22.90 15.05 7.20
C ILE A 41 21.66 15.04 8.08
N SER A 42 21.56 14.05 8.96
CA SER A 42 20.59 14.07 10.06
C SER A 42 21.05 14.99 11.19
N GLY A 43 20.10 15.67 11.82
CA GLY A 43 20.34 16.42 13.06
C GLY A 43 20.58 15.52 14.28
N LEU A 44 20.37 14.21 14.15
CA LEU A 44 20.52 13.23 15.21
C LEU A 44 21.59 12.19 14.86
N GLN A 45 22.63 12.12 15.69
CA GLN A 45 23.66 11.10 15.60
C GLN A 45 23.17 9.80 16.24
N ILE A 46 23.39 8.68 15.56
CA ILE A 46 23.11 7.33 16.07
C ILE A 46 24.40 6.79 16.69
N PRO A 47 24.44 6.51 18.00
CA PRO A 47 25.64 5.96 18.64
C PRO A 47 26.00 4.56 18.11
N ALA A 48 27.29 4.23 18.11
CA ALA A 48 27.73 2.87 17.80
C ALA A 48 27.06 1.84 18.74
N GLY A 49 26.66 0.69 18.21
CA GLY A 49 25.95 -0.36 18.94
C GLY A 49 24.44 -0.15 19.07
N ARG A 50 23.90 1.03 18.73
CA ARG A 50 22.46 1.33 18.84
C ARG A 50 21.59 0.40 17.99
N ILE A 51 22.06 0.03 16.79
CA ILE A 51 21.36 -0.90 15.91
C ILE A 51 21.32 -2.31 16.52
N ASP A 52 22.43 -2.80 17.06
CA ASP A 52 22.48 -4.11 17.73
C ASP A 52 21.57 -4.15 18.97
N GLU A 53 21.56 -3.08 19.76
CA GLU A 53 20.65 -2.91 20.90
C GLU A 53 19.17 -2.94 20.47
N ALA A 54 18.84 -2.27 19.36
CA ALA A 54 17.48 -2.25 18.82
C ALA A 54 17.06 -3.64 18.31
N VAL A 55 17.93 -4.33 17.58
CA VAL A 55 17.70 -5.72 17.11
C VAL A 55 17.46 -6.65 18.30
N GLY A 56 18.22 -6.50 19.38
CA GLY A 56 18.04 -7.28 20.61
C GLY A 56 16.69 -7.11 21.31
N LYS A 57 15.92 -6.05 20.98
CA LYS A 57 14.59 -5.76 21.55
C LYS A 57 13.43 -6.26 20.70
N VAL A 58 13.66 -6.67 19.45
CA VAL A 58 12.60 -7.01 18.48
C VAL A 58 11.69 -8.13 18.96
N ASP A 59 12.25 -9.19 19.54
CA ASP A 59 11.45 -10.30 20.10
C ASP A 59 10.42 -9.82 21.14
N GLY A 60 10.79 -8.82 21.96
CA GLY A 60 9.90 -8.21 22.95
C GLY A 60 8.80 -7.39 22.30
N LEU A 61 9.14 -6.54 21.33
CA LEU A 61 8.17 -5.74 20.57
C LEU A 61 7.13 -6.64 19.87
N VAL A 62 7.60 -7.68 19.17
CA VAL A 62 6.71 -8.64 18.50
C VAL A 62 5.78 -9.34 19.50
N ALA A 63 6.31 -9.78 20.65
CA ALA A 63 5.50 -10.44 21.66
C ALA A 63 4.41 -9.52 22.24
N GLU A 64 4.72 -8.24 22.49
CA GLU A 64 3.77 -7.25 22.98
C GLU A 64 2.69 -6.90 21.94
N LEU A 65 3.09 -6.70 20.69
CA LEU A 65 2.20 -6.43 19.57
C LEU A 65 1.26 -7.61 19.29
N MET A 66 1.78 -8.84 19.24
CA MET A 66 0.95 -10.04 19.05
C MET A 66 0.00 -10.24 20.23
N LYS A 67 0.45 -10.02 21.47
CA LYS A 67 -0.41 -10.13 22.65
C LYS A 67 -1.54 -9.11 22.66
N SER A 68 -1.26 -7.85 22.29
CA SER A 68 -2.24 -6.76 22.34
C SER A 68 -3.23 -6.78 21.18
N SER A 69 -2.82 -7.23 20.00
CA SER A 69 -3.67 -7.32 18.80
C SER A 69 -4.35 -8.68 18.62
N GLY A 70 -3.75 -9.73 19.17
CA GLY A 70 -4.19 -11.12 19.03
C GLY A 70 -3.90 -11.73 17.65
N ILE A 71 -3.12 -11.06 16.78
CA ILE A 71 -2.87 -11.57 15.42
C ILE A 71 -2.29 -13.00 15.43
N PRO A 72 -2.62 -13.85 14.45
CA PRO A 72 -2.21 -15.25 14.47
C PRO A 72 -0.72 -15.48 14.32
N GLY A 73 -0.10 -14.79 13.36
CA GLY A 73 1.28 -15.03 12.97
C GLY A 73 1.95 -13.84 12.31
N MET A 74 3.27 -13.79 12.45
CA MET A 74 4.12 -12.74 11.92
C MET A 74 5.51 -13.28 11.60
N ALA A 75 6.13 -12.79 10.55
CA ALA A 75 7.55 -12.97 10.29
C ALA A 75 8.23 -11.62 10.11
N VAL A 76 9.48 -11.49 10.56
CA VAL A 76 10.25 -10.24 10.54
C VAL A 76 11.67 -10.51 10.06
N ALA A 77 12.22 -9.62 9.23
CA ALA A 77 13.64 -9.58 8.92
C ALA A 77 14.20 -8.16 9.00
N ILE A 78 15.49 -8.07 9.37
CA ILE A 78 16.25 -6.82 9.46
C ILE A 78 17.56 -7.00 8.72
N VAL A 79 17.87 -6.04 7.84
CA VAL A 79 19.10 -6.00 7.04
C VAL A 79 19.90 -4.76 7.40
N HIS A 80 21.18 -4.93 7.68
CA HIS A 80 22.12 -3.84 7.94
C HIS A 80 23.51 -4.18 7.41
N GLY A 81 24.23 -3.22 6.83
CA GLY A 81 25.62 -3.47 6.41
C GLY A 81 25.73 -4.52 5.31
N GLY A 82 24.71 -4.64 4.46
CA GLY A 82 24.57 -5.70 3.45
C GLY A 82 24.37 -7.12 4.02
N LYS A 83 23.94 -7.25 5.28
CA LYS A 83 23.73 -8.54 5.95
C LYS A 83 22.37 -8.61 6.63
N THR A 84 21.75 -9.79 6.59
CA THR A 84 20.58 -10.11 7.42
C THR A 84 21.03 -10.27 8.87
N LEU A 85 20.68 -9.32 9.74
CA LEU A 85 20.98 -9.38 11.17
C LEU A 85 19.92 -10.17 11.96
N TYR A 86 18.70 -10.22 11.43
CA TYR A 86 17.56 -10.85 12.07
C TYR A 86 16.63 -11.44 11.00
N ALA A 87 16.13 -12.65 11.22
CA ALA A 87 15.06 -13.25 10.44
C ALA A 87 14.35 -14.30 11.31
N LYS A 88 13.08 -14.08 11.64
CA LYS A 88 12.33 -14.97 12.56
C LYS A 88 10.83 -14.94 12.30
N GLY A 89 10.20 -16.07 12.56
CA GLY A 89 8.74 -16.23 12.55
C GLY A 89 8.16 -16.44 13.94
N PHE A 90 6.90 -16.03 14.10
CA PHE A 90 6.16 -16.01 15.35
C PHE A 90 4.71 -16.43 15.13
N GLY A 91 4.14 -17.14 16.11
CA GLY A 91 2.76 -17.60 16.05
C GLY A 91 2.52 -18.71 15.03
N VAL A 92 1.32 -18.70 14.44
CA VAL A 92 0.82 -19.79 13.61
C VAL A 92 0.37 -19.34 12.22
N ARG A 93 0.51 -20.22 11.24
CA ARG A 93 0.13 -20.01 9.85
C ARG A 93 -1.38 -20.09 9.65
N ASP A 94 -2.07 -20.89 10.47
CA ASP A 94 -3.50 -21.17 10.37
C ASP A 94 -4.09 -21.40 11.78
N VAL A 95 -4.97 -20.52 12.26
CA VAL A 95 -5.59 -20.66 13.60
C VAL A 95 -6.43 -21.92 13.73
N SER A 96 -6.95 -22.48 12.63
CA SER A 96 -7.75 -23.72 12.64
C SER A 96 -6.91 -24.97 12.92
N LYS A 97 -5.57 -24.84 12.88
CA LYS A 97 -4.61 -25.92 13.11
C LYS A 97 -3.60 -25.59 14.21
N ALA A 98 -3.99 -24.75 15.18
CA ALA A 98 -3.08 -24.19 16.18
C ALA A 98 -2.22 -25.25 16.93
N ASP A 99 -2.77 -26.44 17.16
CA ASP A 99 -2.07 -27.52 17.88
C ASP A 99 -1.08 -28.33 17.01
N SER A 100 -1.02 -28.08 15.70
CA SER A 100 -0.12 -28.80 14.80
C SER A 100 1.32 -28.26 14.90
N PRO A 101 2.34 -29.11 15.13
CA PRO A 101 3.72 -28.67 15.23
C PRO A 101 4.25 -28.04 13.93
N ASP A 102 3.70 -28.44 12.78
CA ASP A 102 4.07 -27.94 11.46
C ASP A 102 3.40 -26.60 11.12
N ASN A 103 2.49 -26.11 11.95
CA ASN A 103 1.70 -24.91 11.71
C ASN A 103 2.38 -23.62 12.21
N LYS A 104 3.63 -23.70 12.68
CA LYS A 104 4.37 -22.51 13.14
C LYS A 104 4.79 -21.64 11.97
N VAL A 105 4.74 -20.33 12.15
CA VAL A 105 5.41 -19.38 11.25
C VAL A 105 6.92 -19.45 11.49
N ASN A 106 7.70 -19.49 10.42
CA ASN A 106 9.16 -19.35 10.43
C ASN A 106 9.60 -18.31 9.40
N ALA A 107 10.91 -18.07 9.29
CA ALA A 107 11.48 -17.07 8.39
C ALA A 107 11.26 -17.37 6.89
N ASP A 108 10.98 -18.63 6.56
CA ASP A 108 10.70 -19.12 5.20
C ASP A 108 9.20 -19.28 4.92
N THR A 109 8.32 -18.95 5.88
CA THR A 109 6.88 -18.96 5.66
C THR A 109 6.53 -17.88 4.64
N VAL A 110 5.78 -18.27 3.61
CA VAL A 110 5.35 -17.39 2.52
C VAL A 110 4.05 -16.69 2.90
N PHE A 111 4.03 -15.37 2.76
CA PHE A 111 2.88 -14.50 2.96
C PHE A 111 2.51 -13.81 1.64
N GLN A 112 1.25 -13.43 1.49
CA GLN A 112 0.87 -12.48 0.45
C GLN A 112 1.38 -11.08 0.84
N LEU A 113 2.11 -10.42 -0.06
CA LEU A 113 2.71 -9.12 0.22
C LEU A 113 1.73 -7.97 0.11
N ALA A 114 0.59 -8.16 -0.57
CA ALA A 114 -0.33 -7.09 -0.92
C ALA A 114 0.44 -5.91 -1.54
N SER A 115 0.14 -4.67 -1.19
CA SER A 115 0.73 -3.49 -1.86
C SER A 115 2.24 -3.30 -1.75
N VAL A 116 2.96 -4.04 -0.89
CA VAL A 116 4.44 -4.11 -0.99
C VAL A 116 4.88 -4.65 -2.37
N SER A 117 4.03 -5.39 -3.06
CA SER A 117 4.20 -5.79 -4.46
C SER A 117 4.50 -4.62 -5.39
N LYS A 118 3.98 -3.40 -5.13
CA LYS A 118 4.26 -2.23 -5.98
C LYS A 118 5.73 -1.83 -5.92
N SER A 119 6.33 -1.86 -4.74
CA SER A 119 7.75 -1.57 -4.55
C SER A 119 8.61 -2.64 -5.21
N VAL A 120 8.24 -3.91 -5.09
CA VAL A 120 8.90 -5.02 -5.78
C VAL A 120 8.77 -4.85 -7.30
N GLY A 121 7.58 -4.56 -7.82
CA GLY A 121 7.32 -4.32 -9.23
C GLY A 121 8.08 -3.11 -9.77
N ALA A 122 8.19 -2.02 -9.00
CA ALA A 122 8.98 -0.86 -9.38
C ALA A 122 10.47 -1.21 -9.58
N THR A 123 11.01 -2.18 -8.84
CA THR A 123 12.39 -2.67 -9.06
C THR A 123 12.53 -3.51 -10.33
N VAL A 124 11.49 -4.27 -10.73
CA VAL A 124 11.42 -4.93 -12.04
C VAL A 124 11.39 -3.89 -13.16
N VAL A 125 10.59 -2.83 -13.01
CA VAL A 125 10.55 -1.74 -13.99
C VAL A 125 11.89 -1.01 -14.09
N ALA A 126 12.56 -0.74 -12.96
CA ALA A 126 13.88 -0.12 -12.95
C ALA A 126 14.95 -0.99 -13.65
N HIS A 127 14.84 -2.32 -13.58
CA HIS A 127 15.67 -3.22 -14.38
C HIS A 127 15.46 -2.99 -15.88
N GLU A 128 14.21 -2.98 -16.36
CA GLU A 128 13.92 -2.77 -17.79
C GLU A 128 14.31 -1.37 -18.29
N VAL A 129 14.28 -0.36 -17.40
CA VAL A 129 14.84 0.97 -17.68
C VAL A 129 16.37 0.92 -17.79
N THR A 130 17.03 0.11 -16.97
CA THR A 130 18.49 -0.09 -17.02
C THR A 130 18.92 -0.76 -18.33
N GLU A 131 18.16 -1.75 -18.79
CA GLU A 131 18.41 -2.46 -20.05
C GLU A 131 17.99 -1.64 -21.29
N GLY A 132 17.33 -0.50 -21.09
CA GLY A 132 16.91 0.40 -22.16
C GLY A 132 15.71 -0.11 -22.97
N ALA A 133 14.99 -1.11 -22.47
CA ALA A 133 13.76 -1.61 -23.09
C ALA A 133 12.64 -0.55 -23.07
N ILE A 134 12.61 0.25 -22.01
CA ILE A 134 11.71 1.38 -21.79
C ILE A 134 12.40 2.50 -21.00
N THR A 135 11.69 3.60 -20.82
CA THR A 135 11.98 4.63 -19.81
C THR A 135 10.76 4.80 -18.91
N TRP A 136 10.94 5.38 -17.72
CA TRP A 136 9.83 5.79 -16.85
C TRP A 136 8.82 6.72 -17.56
N ASP A 137 9.29 7.54 -18.52
CA ASP A 137 8.43 8.44 -19.30
C ASP A 137 7.78 7.78 -20.53
N THR A 138 7.99 6.48 -20.75
CA THR A 138 7.37 5.77 -21.87
C THR A 138 5.84 5.80 -21.76
N PRO A 139 5.12 6.30 -22.78
CA PRO A 139 3.65 6.25 -22.78
C PRO A 139 3.14 4.82 -22.78
N VAL A 140 2.19 4.51 -21.90
CA VAL A 140 1.64 3.15 -21.72
C VAL A 140 1.04 2.61 -23.01
N MET A 141 0.28 3.47 -23.72
CA MET A 141 -0.35 3.14 -25.00
C MET A 141 0.67 2.70 -26.07
N SER A 142 1.93 3.15 -26.00
CA SER A 142 2.96 2.75 -26.98
C SER A 142 3.32 1.26 -26.91
N LYS A 143 3.03 0.61 -25.78
CA LYS A 143 3.24 -0.83 -25.57
C LYS A 143 1.92 -1.62 -25.49
N LEU A 144 0.86 -0.97 -25.02
CA LEU A 144 -0.50 -1.51 -24.96
C LEU A 144 -1.44 -0.65 -25.84
N PRO A 145 -1.49 -0.85 -27.17
CA PRO A 145 -2.26 0.03 -28.06
C PRO A 145 -3.78 0.01 -27.84
N TRP A 146 -4.29 -0.99 -27.11
CA TRP A 146 -5.69 -1.11 -26.71
C TRP A 146 -6.03 -0.40 -25.39
N PHE A 147 -5.01 0.03 -24.62
CA PHE A 147 -5.21 0.74 -23.36
C PHE A 147 -5.64 2.19 -23.62
N ALA A 148 -6.70 2.61 -22.94
CA ALA A 148 -7.24 3.96 -23.05
C ALA A 148 -7.84 4.41 -21.72
N LEU A 149 -7.80 5.71 -21.48
CA LEU A 149 -8.50 6.41 -20.42
C LEU A 149 -9.54 7.36 -21.04
N MET A 150 -10.49 7.86 -20.24
CA MET A 150 -11.60 8.68 -20.76
C MET A 150 -11.16 9.90 -21.58
N ASP A 151 -10.06 10.56 -21.20
CA ASP A 151 -9.50 11.68 -21.94
C ASP A 151 -8.47 11.19 -22.99
N PRO A 152 -8.66 11.49 -24.30
CA PRO A 152 -7.70 11.13 -25.35
C PRO A 152 -6.29 11.72 -25.16
N TYR A 153 -6.17 12.92 -24.59
CA TYR A 153 -4.88 13.52 -24.26
C TYR A 153 -4.18 12.70 -23.19
N VAL A 154 -4.88 12.35 -22.10
CA VAL A 154 -4.30 11.53 -21.03
C VAL A 154 -3.93 10.15 -21.57
N THR A 155 -4.78 9.52 -22.39
CA THR A 155 -4.49 8.22 -23.05
C THR A 155 -3.15 8.20 -23.78
N THR A 156 -2.86 9.26 -24.54
CA THR A 156 -1.65 9.33 -25.38
C THR A 156 -0.40 9.79 -24.60
N ASN A 157 -0.56 10.33 -23.39
CA ASN A 157 0.52 10.95 -22.62
C ASN A 157 0.80 10.29 -21.26
N VAL A 158 -0.11 9.49 -20.71
CA VAL A 158 0.09 8.80 -19.44
C VAL A 158 1.25 7.82 -19.55
N SER A 159 2.27 8.04 -18.72
CA SER A 159 3.49 7.24 -18.72
C SER A 159 3.50 6.17 -17.63
N VAL A 160 4.48 5.27 -17.72
CA VAL A 160 4.79 4.30 -16.65
C VAL A 160 5.00 5.03 -15.31
N ALA A 161 5.72 6.15 -15.30
CA ALA A 161 5.93 7.01 -14.14
C ALA A 161 4.62 7.57 -13.56
N ASP A 162 3.73 8.07 -14.42
CA ASP A 162 2.48 8.68 -13.97
C ASP A 162 1.60 7.69 -13.21
N LEU A 163 1.58 6.43 -13.64
CA LEU A 163 0.81 5.36 -13.00
C LEU A 163 1.51 4.81 -11.75
N TYR A 164 2.83 4.60 -11.79
CA TYR A 164 3.59 4.17 -10.61
C TYR A 164 3.67 5.25 -9.51
N SER A 165 3.41 6.51 -9.83
CA SER A 165 3.27 7.61 -8.86
C SER A 165 1.81 8.03 -8.60
N HIS A 166 0.82 7.28 -9.07
CA HIS A 166 -0.60 7.53 -8.77
C HIS A 166 -1.09 8.94 -9.15
N ARG A 167 -0.58 9.51 -10.25
CA ARG A 167 -0.90 10.87 -10.74
C ARG A 167 -1.56 10.90 -12.12
N SER A 168 -2.19 9.80 -12.52
CA SER A 168 -2.87 9.65 -13.81
C SER A 168 -4.20 10.41 -13.91
N GLY A 169 -4.77 10.83 -12.78
CA GLY A 169 -6.12 11.39 -12.71
C GLY A 169 -7.23 10.34 -12.58
N LEU A 170 -6.91 9.04 -12.63
CA LEU A 170 -7.88 8.00 -12.32
C LEU A 170 -8.49 8.18 -10.91
N PRO A 171 -9.75 7.78 -10.69
CA PRO A 171 -10.32 7.74 -9.34
C PRO A 171 -9.55 6.80 -8.41
N ASP A 172 -9.68 7.03 -7.11
CA ASP A 172 -9.09 6.18 -6.08
C ASP A 172 -9.61 4.74 -6.23
N HIS A 173 -8.71 3.76 -6.18
CA HIS A 173 -9.00 2.34 -6.34
C HIS A 173 -9.69 1.95 -7.67
N ALA A 174 -9.54 2.77 -8.72
CA ALA A 174 -10.04 2.48 -10.05
C ALA A 174 -9.74 1.03 -10.51
N GLY A 175 -10.80 0.26 -10.76
CA GLY A 175 -10.74 -1.13 -11.25
C GLY A 175 -10.87 -2.22 -10.18
N ASP A 176 -10.68 -1.90 -8.89
CA ASP A 176 -10.65 -2.92 -7.82
C ASP A 176 -11.99 -3.67 -7.70
N ALA A 177 -13.12 -2.96 -7.77
CA ALA A 177 -14.44 -3.60 -7.71
C ALA A 177 -14.79 -4.40 -8.98
N LEU A 178 -14.14 -4.15 -10.13
CA LEU A 178 -14.28 -5.02 -11.30
C LEU A 178 -13.54 -6.35 -11.09
N GLU A 179 -12.37 -6.33 -10.44
CA GLU A 179 -11.70 -7.56 -10.00
C GLU A 179 -12.61 -8.38 -9.07
N ASP A 180 -13.24 -7.73 -8.09
CA ASP A 180 -14.17 -8.38 -7.17
C ASP A 180 -15.35 -9.02 -7.89
N LEU A 181 -15.84 -8.41 -8.97
CA LEU A 181 -16.88 -8.97 -9.85
C LEU A 181 -16.39 -10.15 -10.69
N GLY A 182 -15.08 -10.38 -10.73
CA GLY A 182 -14.43 -11.52 -11.36
C GLY A 182 -13.95 -11.26 -12.79
N TYR A 183 -13.84 -9.99 -13.19
CA TYR A 183 -13.18 -9.62 -14.45
C TYR A 183 -11.68 -9.96 -14.38
N ASP A 184 -11.13 -10.40 -15.52
CA ASP A 184 -9.69 -10.65 -15.63
C ASP A 184 -8.90 -9.33 -15.76
N ARG A 185 -7.56 -9.43 -15.70
CA ARG A 185 -6.65 -8.27 -15.77
C ARG A 185 -6.95 -7.38 -16.97
N GLN A 186 -7.03 -7.95 -18.18
CA GLN A 186 -7.20 -7.17 -19.40
C GLN A 186 -8.58 -6.49 -19.42
N GLN A 187 -9.63 -7.22 -19.03
CA GLN A 187 -10.98 -6.68 -18.95
C GLN A 187 -11.08 -5.50 -17.97
N VAL A 188 -10.43 -5.58 -16.81
CA VAL A 188 -10.38 -4.45 -15.86
C VAL A 188 -9.67 -3.25 -16.49
N LEU A 189 -8.50 -3.47 -17.12
CA LEU A 189 -7.70 -2.41 -17.73
C LEU A 189 -8.42 -1.73 -18.90
N GLU A 190 -9.14 -2.50 -19.74
CA GLU A 190 -9.90 -1.95 -20.87
C GLU A 190 -11.04 -1.04 -20.40
N ARG A 191 -11.70 -1.40 -19.30
CA ARG A 191 -12.84 -0.66 -18.72
C ARG A 191 -12.44 0.65 -18.04
N MET A 192 -11.16 0.87 -17.75
CA MET A 192 -10.68 2.14 -17.18
C MET A 192 -10.97 3.35 -18.09
N ARG A 193 -11.25 3.12 -19.38
CA ARG A 193 -11.66 4.16 -20.34
C ARG A 193 -12.97 4.85 -19.98
N ASP A 194 -13.83 4.20 -19.20
CA ASP A 194 -15.16 4.71 -18.85
C ASP A 194 -15.16 5.50 -17.53
N LEU A 195 -14.02 5.55 -16.83
CA LEU A 195 -13.90 6.25 -15.56
C LEU A 195 -13.64 7.75 -15.74
N PRO A 196 -14.32 8.62 -14.96
CA PRO A 196 -14.03 10.04 -14.97
C PRO A 196 -12.60 10.31 -14.49
N LEU A 197 -11.95 11.33 -15.05
CA LEU A 197 -10.60 11.72 -14.66
C LEU A 197 -10.57 13.04 -13.88
N ALA A 198 -9.84 13.03 -12.77
CA ALA A 198 -9.32 14.23 -12.13
C ALA A 198 -8.18 14.86 -12.97
N PRO A 199 -7.77 16.11 -12.68
CA PRO A 199 -6.71 16.77 -13.43
C PRO A 199 -5.40 15.99 -13.44
N PHE A 200 -4.93 15.66 -14.64
CA PHE A 200 -3.72 14.85 -14.89
C PHE A 200 -2.45 15.50 -14.29
N ARG A 201 -1.60 14.68 -13.64
CA ARG A 201 -0.31 15.02 -13.00
C ARG A 201 -0.34 15.99 -11.82
N ILE A 202 -1.47 16.62 -11.52
CA ILE A 202 -1.64 17.53 -10.37
C ILE A 202 -2.64 17.01 -9.33
N SER A 203 -3.13 15.79 -9.52
CA SER A 203 -3.95 15.04 -8.57
C SER A 203 -3.21 13.77 -8.13
N TYR A 204 -3.52 13.28 -6.94
CA TYR A 204 -3.06 12.00 -6.41
C TYR A 204 -4.27 11.15 -6.05
N ALA A 205 -4.32 9.92 -6.58
CA ALA A 205 -5.35 8.94 -6.29
C ALA A 205 -4.75 7.53 -6.41
N TYR A 206 -4.79 6.78 -5.31
CA TYR A 206 -4.10 5.51 -5.20
C TYR A 206 -4.80 4.46 -6.06
N THR A 207 -4.05 3.76 -6.93
CA THR A 207 -4.65 2.82 -7.88
C THR A 207 -3.82 1.54 -8.02
N ASN A 208 -4.48 0.39 -7.88
CA ASN A 208 -3.85 -0.91 -8.12
C ASN A 208 -3.77 -1.22 -9.61
N PHE A 209 -4.89 -1.05 -10.33
CA PHE A 209 -4.92 -1.31 -11.77
C PHE A 209 -4.18 -0.27 -12.60
N GLY A 210 -4.00 0.95 -12.09
CA GLY A 210 -3.08 1.92 -12.68
C GLY A 210 -1.64 1.39 -12.73
N VAL A 211 -1.11 0.96 -11.59
CA VAL A 211 0.24 0.34 -11.51
C VAL A 211 0.31 -0.93 -12.36
N THR A 212 -0.76 -1.74 -12.35
CA THR A 212 -0.85 -2.96 -13.16
C THR A 212 -0.74 -2.64 -14.66
N ALA A 213 -1.42 -1.60 -15.17
CA ALA A 213 -1.32 -1.21 -16.57
C ALA A 213 0.10 -0.79 -16.97
N ALA A 214 0.80 -0.06 -16.11
CA ALA A 214 2.19 0.31 -16.33
C ALA A 214 3.11 -0.91 -16.36
N ALA A 215 2.94 -1.83 -15.41
CA ALA A 215 3.69 -3.08 -15.35
C ALA A 215 3.46 -3.98 -16.58
N GLU A 216 2.21 -4.09 -17.06
CA GLU A 216 1.89 -4.81 -18.30
C GLU A 216 2.54 -4.16 -19.53
N ALA A 217 2.60 -2.84 -19.59
CA ALA A 217 3.31 -2.13 -20.67
C ALA A 217 4.83 -2.43 -20.66
N VAL A 218 5.42 -2.53 -19.47
CA VAL A 218 6.82 -2.93 -19.30
C VAL A 218 7.04 -4.37 -19.74
N ALA A 219 6.17 -5.29 -19.28
CA ALA A 219 6.22 -6.70 -19.63
C ALA A 219 6.06 -6.93 -21.16
N ALA A 220 5.14 -6.20 -21.79
CA ALA A 220 4.95 -6.20 -23.23
C ALA A 220 6.19 -5.69 -23.98
N ALA A 221 6.88 -4.68 -23.46
CA ALA A 221 8.14 -4.20 -24.04
C ALA A 221 9.27 -5.25 -23.97
N ALA A 222 9.30 -6.04 -22.88
CA ALA A 222 10.22 -7.16 -22.69
C ALA A 222 9.80 -8.44 -23.45
N GLY A 223 8.59 -8.47 -24.04
CA GLY A 223 8.06 -9.62 -24.76
C GLY A 223 7.72 -10.83 -23.87
N LYS A 224 7.40 -10.60 -22.58
CA LYS A 224 7.12 -11.65 -21.59
C LYS A 224 5.85 -11.33 -20.80
N PRO A 225 5.15 -12.35 -20.25
CA PRO A 225 4.19 -12.12 -19.18
C PRO A 225 4.87 -11.50 -17.96
N TRP A 226 4.15 -10.64 -17.23
CA TRP A 226 4.69 -9.94 -16.06
C TRP A 226 5.29 -10.90 -15.02
N GLU A 227 4.59 -12.01 -14.76
CA GLU A 227 5.00 -12.98 -13.75
C GLU A 227 6.35 -13.61 -14.10
N ASP A 228 6.53 -13.98 -15.37
CA ASP A 228 7.79 -14.57 -15.87
C ASP A 228 8.91 -13.53 -15.92
N LEU A 229 8.60 -12.29 -16.28
CA LEU A 229 9.57 -11.19 -16.26
C LEU A 229 10.09 -10.96 -14.84
N SER A 230 9.19 -10.81 -13.86
CA SER A 230 9.55 -10.55 -12.45
C SER A 230 10.41 -11.67 -11.85
N ASP A 231 10.13 -12.93 -12.18
CA ASP A 231 10.95 -14.06 -11.78
C ASP A 231 12.36 -13.99 -12.38
N GLU A 232 12.44 -13.69 -13.68
CA GLU A 232 13.68 -13.70 -14.44
C GLU A 232 14.68 -12.62 -14.02
N VAL A 233 14.19 -11.39 -13.87
CA VAL A 233 15.08 -10.23 -13.72
C VAL A 233 15.31 -9.84 -12.27
N LEU A 234 14.46 -10.31 -11.36
CA LEU A 234 14.54 -9.95 -9.95
C LEU A 234 14.64 -11.16 -9.03
N TYR A 235 13.68 -12.10 -9.06
CA TYR A 235 13.64 -13.15 -8.03
C TYR A 235 14.79 -14.15 -8.16
N ARG A 236 15.03 -14.69 -9.36
CA ARG A 236 16.13 -15.64 -9.58
C ARG A 236 17.51 -15.01 -9.35
N PRO A 237 17.83 -13.80 -9.86
CA PRO A 237 19.14 -13.17 -9.61
C PRO A 237 19.42 -12.88 -8.13
N LEU A 238 18.37 -12.61 -7.34
CA LEU A 238 18.48 -12.39 -5.90
C LEU A 238 18.42 -13.68 -5.07
N GLY A 239 18.15 -14.83 -5.69
CA GLY A 239 17.97 -16.11 -4.99
C GLY A 239 16.70 -16.15 -4.14
N MET A 240 15.66 -15.41 -4.52
CA MET A 240 14.36 -15.34 -3.83
C MET A 240 13.47 -16.54 -4.22
N THR A 241 13.89 -17.75 -3.83
CA THR A 241 13.32 -19.03 -4.33
C THR A 241 11.93 -19.38 -3.78
N SER A 242 11.41 -18.61 -2.83
CA SER A 242 10.05 -18.74 -2.29
C SER A 242 9.13 -17.63 -2.79
N THR A 243 9.65 -16.67 -3.56
CA THR A 243 8.91 -15.52 -4.07
C THR A 243 8.26 -15.82 -5.40
N SER A 244 7.00 -15.43 -5.56
CA SER A 244 6.29 -15.59 -6.84
C SER A 244 5.25 -14.50 -7.04
N SER A 245 5.07 -14.10 -8.30
CA SER A 245 3.98 -13.25 -8.80
C SER A 245 2.77 -14.06 -9.29
N LYS A 246 2.76 -15.38 -9.11
CA LYS A 246 1.67 -16.28 -9.50
C LYS A 246 0.92 -16.75 -8.26
N PHE A 247 -0.38 -16.46 -8.19
CA PHE A 247 -1.21 -16.89 -7.05
C PHE A 247 -1.25 -18.42 -6.87
N GLY A 248 -1.19 -19.18 -7.97
CA GLY A 248 -1.12 -20.65 -7.92
C GLY A 248 0.12 -21.18 -7.19
N ASP A 249 1.27 -20.51 -7.30
CA ASP A 249 2.51 -20.91 -6.62
C ASP A 249 2.40 -20.70 -5.10
N PHE A 250 1.76 -19.61 -4.69
CA PHE A 250 1.45 -19.34 -3.28
C PHE A 250 0.62 -20.46 -2.67
N LEU A 251 -0.50 -20.83 -3.32
CA LEU A 251 -1.39 -21.89 -2.85
C LEU A 251 -0.70 -23.26 -2.82
N ALA A 252 0.16 -23.54 -3.80
CA ALA A 252 0.87 -24.81 -3.90
C ALA A 252 1.99 -24.96 -2.86
N ARG A 253 2.47 -23.86 -2.24
CA ARG A 253 3.57 -23.88 -1.28
C ARG A 253 3.14 -24.51 0.04
N PRO A 254 3.72 -25.61 0.54
CA PRO A 254 3.29 -26.19 1.82
C PRO A 254 3.50 -25.25 3.03
N ASN A 255 4.53 -24.39 2.98
CA ASN A 255 4.87 -23.41 4.00
C ASN A 255 4.31 -22.00 3.68
N HIS A 256 3.03 -21.89 3.29
CA HIS A 256 2.36 -20.57 3.20
C HIS A 256 1.54 -20.27 4.46
N ALA A 257 1.30 -18.99 4.72
CA ALA A 257 0.41 -18.50 5.76
C ALA A 257 -1.02 -18.38 5.23
N VAL A 258 -2.02 -18.83 6.00
CA VAL A 258 -3.44 -18.66 5.69
C VAL A 258 -3.88 -17.27 6.15
N ASN A 259 -4.67 -16.57 5.35
CA ASN A 259 -5.16 -15.24 5.68
C ASN A 259 -6.25 -15.29 6.77
N HIS A 260 -6.23 -14.32 7.69
CA HIS A 260 -7.22 -14.24 8.77
C HIS A 260 -7.88 -12.86 8.85
N ILE A 261 -9.19 -12.88 9.02
CA ILE A 261 -9.97 -11.67 9.34
C ILE A 261 -10.45 -11.72 10.78
N LYS A 262 -10.76 -10.55 11.33
CA LYS A 262 -11.31 -10.45 12.68
C LYS A 262 -12.83 -10.49 12.64
N VAL A 263 -13.43 -11.43 13.38
CA VAL A 263 -14.88 -11.57 13.54
C VAL A 263 -15.22 -11.53 15.02
N GLY A 264 -15.89 -10.46 15.44
CA GLY A 264 -15.96 -10.11 16.87
C GLY A 264 -14.55 -9.94 17.43
N ASP A 265 -14.23 -10.70 18.48
CA ASP A 265 -12.90 -10.67 19.12
C ASP A 265 -11.95 -11.78 18.65
N LYS A 266 -12.33 -12.58 17.64
CA LYS A 266 -11.54 -13.74 17.19
C LYS A 266 -11.01 -13.54 15.78
N TRP A 267 -9.82 -14.06 15.54
CA TRP A 267 -9.23 -14.19 14.21
C TRP A 267 -9.68 -15.50 13.57
N GLU A 268 -10.16 -15.45 12.34
CA GLU A 268 -10.70 -16.60 11.62
C GLU A 268 -10.19 -16.67 10.17
N ALA A 269 -9.83 -17.88 9.74
CA ALA A 269 -9.46 -18.21 8.36
C ALA A 269 -10.72 -18.47 7.52
N ARG A 270 -11.32 -17.41 6.97
CA ARG A 270 -12.61 -17.50 6.24
C ARG A 270 -12.48 -17.40 4.73
N PHE A 271 -11.44 -16.73 4.25
CA PHE A 271 -11.34 -16.31 2.86
C PHE A 271 -9.99 -16.69 2.27
N GLN A 272 -9.99 -16.86 0.95
CA GLN A 272 -8.79 -17.00 0.16
C GLN A 272 -8.75 -15.86 -0.86
N ARG A 273 -7.87 -14.88 -0.61
CA ARG A 273 -7.67 -13.76 -1.54
C ARG A 273 -6.86 -14.21 -2.74
N ASP A 274 -7.40 -14.04 -3.95
CA ASP A 274 -6.71 -14.27 -5.24
C ASP A 274 -6.42 -12.94 -5.95
N PRO A 275 -5.25 -12.33 -5.74
CA PRO A 275 -4.85 -11.04 -6.35
C PRO A 275 -4.27 -11.19 -7.76
N GLY A 276 -4.50 -12.32 -8.44
CA GLY A 276 -3.95 -12.61 -9.76
C GLY A 276 -4.16 -11.48 -10.79
N PRO A 277 -5.38 -10.96 -10.98
CA PRO A 277 -5.63 -9.88 -11.95
C PRO A 277 -4.80 -8.62 -11.69
N GLN A 278 -4.52 -8.28 -10.44
CA GLN A 278 -3.70 -7.12 -10.05
C GLN A 278 -2.29 -7.50 -9.58
N THR A 279 -1.71 -8.62 -10.06
CA THR A 279 -0.46 -9.15 -9.50
C THR A 279 0.71 -8.14 -9.38
N PRO A 280 0.95 -7.21 -10.33
CA PRO A 280 2.03 -6.24 -10.19
C PRO A 280 1.83 -5.27 -9.02
N ALA A 281 0.58 -5.04 -8.63
CA ALA A 281 0.20 -4.11 -7.58
C ALA A 281 -0.05 -4.78 -6.23
N GLY A 282 -0.39 -6.07 -6.19
CA GLY A 282 -0.77 -6.76 -4.96
C GLY A 282 -0.47 -8.26 -4.87
N GLY A 283 -0.09 -8.91 -5.97
CA GLY A 283 -0.08 -10.38 -6.04
C GLY A 283 1.25 -11.07 -5.78
N VAL A 284 2.30 -10.34 -5.43
CA VAL A 284 3.55 -10.96 -5.00
C VAL A 284 3.33 -11.67 -3.68
N SER A 285 3.85 -12.89 -3.57
CA SER A 285 3.97 -13.63 -2.32
C SER A 285 5.44 -13.90 -2.04
N SER A 286 5.88 -13.83 -0.78
CA SER A 286 7.29 -14.01 -0.40
C SER A 286 7.45 -14.38 1.07
N SER A 287 8.67 -14.77 1.45
CA SER A 287 9.11 -14.97 2.84
C SER A 287 10.01 -13.83 3.30
N VAL A 288 10.22 -13.67 4.61
CA VAL A 288 11.14 -12.61 5.09
C VAL A 288 12.60 -12.89 4.76
N ASN A 289 13.00 -14.16 4.59
CA ASN A 289 14.34 -14.49 4.10
C ASN A 289 14.56 -14.00 2.65
N ASP A 290 13.60 -14.23 1.76
CA ASP A 290 13.68 -13.74 0.38
C ASP A 290 13.63 -12.21 0.34
N MET A 291 12.72 -11.60 1.11
CA MET A 291 12.61 -10.14 1.17
C MET A 291 13.86 -9.48 1.76
N ALA A 292 14.62 -10.16 2.62
CA ALA A 292 15.92 -9.68 3.08
C ALA A 292 16.95 -9.56 1.93
N HIS A 293 16.91 -10.46 0.94
CA HIS A 293 17.76 -10.33 -0.26
C HIS A 293 17.37 -9.10 -1.08
N TRP A 294 16.07 -8.86 -1.27
CA TRP A 294 15.56 -7.67 -1.96
C TRP A 294 15.92 -6.37 -1.22
N LEU A 295 15.75 -6.32 0.10
CA LEU A 295 16.16 -5.17 0.91
C LEU A 295 17.68 -4.93 0.86
N THR A 296 18.49 -6.00 0.86
CA THR A 296 19.95 -5.90 0.67
C THR A 296 20.29 -5.26 -0.67
N MET A 297 19.59 -5.63 -1.74
CA MET A 297 19.78 -5.03 -3.06
C MET A 297 19.38 -3.54 -3.09
N LEU A 298 18.26 -3.18 -2.45
CA LEU A 298 17.82 -1.78 -2.36
C LEU A 298 18.85 -0.91 -1.63
N LEU A 299 19.33 -1.37 -0.47
CA LEU A 299 20.36 -0.69 0.32
C LEU A 299 21.68 -0.54 -0.46
N ALA A 300 22.04 -1.54 -1.25
CA ALA A 300 23.18 -1.53 -2.16
C ALA A 300 22.87 -0.88 -3.53
N ASN A 301 21.79 -0.11 -3.63
CA ASN A 301 21.45 0.74 -4.77
C ASN A 301 21.43 -0.01 -6.12
N GLY A 302 20.77 -1.17 -6.14
CA GLY A 302 20.60 -1.97 -7.36
C GLY A 302 21.63 -3.10 -7.54
N THR A 303 22.56 -3.29 -6.60
CA THR A 303 23.59 -4.33 -6.66
C THR A 303 23.33 -5.43 -5.63
N TYR A 304 23.56 -6.69 -5.98
CA TYR A 304 23.48 -7.82 -5.06
C TYR A 304 24.62 -8.81 -5.33
N ASN A 305 25.36 -9.22 -4.29
CA ASN A 305 26.51 -10.13 -4.42
C ASN A 305 27.52 -9.73 -5.51
N GLY A 306 27.76 -8.43 -5.68
CA GLY A 306 28.67 -7.88 -6.69
C GLY A 306 28.11 -7.84 -8.12
N GLN A 307 26.90 -8.34 -8.34
CA GLN A 307 26.19 -8.23 -9.61
C GLN A 307 25.28 -7.00 -9.60
N ARG A 308 25.39 -6.16 -10.62
CA ARG A 308 24.42 -5.08 -10.85
C ARG A 308 23.14 -5.69 -11.41
N ILE A 309 22.06 -5.61 -10.65
CA ILE A 309 20.72 -6.03 -11.09
C ILE A 309 20.04 -4.87 -11.81
N MET A 310 20.22 -3.63 -11.36
CA MET A 310 19.72 -2.43 -12.04
C MET A 310 20.62 -1.22 -11.73
N SER A 311 20.52 -0.15 -12.51
CA SER A 311 21.31 1.05 -12.28
C SER A 311 20.73 1.92 -11.15
N PRO A 312 21.59 2.58 -10.36
CA PRO A 312 21.18 3.61 -9.41
C PRO A 312 20.24 4.66 -10.01
N GLU A 313 20.50 5.08 -11.24
CA GLU A 313 19.75 6.14 -11.91
C GLU A 313 18.32 5.71 -12.25
N ALA A 314 18.13 4.43 -12.62
CA ALA A 314 16.81 3.88 -12.90
C ALA A 314 15.98 3.70 -11.62
N LEU A 315 16.63 3.41 -10.50
CA LEU A 315 16.00 3.22 -9.19
C LEU A 315 15.67 4.52 -8.46
N LEU A 316 16.51 5.55 -8.61
CA LEU A 316 16.42 6.78 -7.83
C LEU A 316 15.01 7.42 -7.83
N PRO A 317 14.27 7.49 -8.96
CA PRO A 317 12.91 8.04 -8.96
C PRO A 317 11.90 7.20 -8.15
N ALA A 318 12.17 5.91 -7.93
CA ALA A 318 11.28 5.01 -7.20
C ALA A 318 11.18 5.37 -5.71
N TYR A 319 12.31 5.68 -5.07
CA TYR A 319 12.37 6.02 -3.65
C TYR A 319 12.71 7.50 -3.38
N THR A 320 12.47 8.38 -4.37
CA THR A 320 12.50 9.86 -4.17
C THR A 320 11.12 10.48 -4.46
N PRO A 321 10.79 11.65 -3.89
CA PRO A 321 9.48 12.26 -4.07
C PRO A 321 9.15 12.61 -5.53
N GLN A 322 8.06 12.06 -6.08
CA GLN A 322 7.57 12.33 -7.44
C GLN A 322 6.19 13.01 -7.45
N VAL A 323 5.46 12.92 -6.34
CA VAL A 323 4.15 13.57 -6.12
C VAL A 323 3.90 13.80 -4.63
N ILE A 324 3.07 14.79 -4.29
CA ILE A 324 2.51 14.98 -2.96
C ILE A 324 1.30 14.06 -2.82
N SER A 325 1.35 13.08 -1.94
CA SER A 325 0.23 12.17 -1.66
C SER A 325 -0.72 12.74 -0.62
N VAL A 326 -0.20 13.46 0.37
CA VAL A 326 -1.00 14.17 1.38
C VAL A 326 -0.40 15.54 1.62
N ALA A 327 -1.18 16.58 1.34
CA ALA A 327 -0.77 17.95 1.57
C ALA A 327 -0.58 18.25 3.07
N ALA A 328 0.41 19.07 3.40
CA ALA A 328 0.61 19.56 4.75
C ALA A 328 -0.61 20.40 5.20
N LYS A 329 -1.19 20.07 6.35
CA LYS A 329 -2.39 20.75 6.87
C LYS A 329 -2.10 22.10 7.53
N ASN A 330 -0.83 22.41 7.81
CA ASN A 330 -0.36 23.69 8.35
C ASN A 330 1.16 23.83 8.15
N PRO A 331 1.76 25.04 8.32
CA PRO A 331 3.19 25.27 8.08
C PRO A 331 4.18 24.49 8.96
N LYS A 332 3.72 23.85 10.05
CA LYS A 332 4.56 23.00 10.91
C LYS A 332 4.52 21.52 10.50
N ALA A 333 3.53 21.11 9.72
CA ALA A 333 3.35 19.73 9.29
C ALA A 333 4.21 19.44 8.04
N ARG A 334 4.75 18.22 7.95
CA ARG A 334 5.36 17.72 6.72
C ARG A 334 4.26 17.20 5.80
N ALA A 335 4.44 17.39 4.49
CA ALA A 335 3.63 16.71 3.50
C ALA A 335 4.08 15.24 3.39
N SER A 336 3.16 14.35 3.04
CA SER A 336 3.52 13.00 2.59
C SER A 336 3.78 13.03 1.10
N THR A 337 4.76 12.26 0.66
CA THR A 337 5.12 12.16 -0.75
C THR A 337 5.20 10.70 -1.18
N TYR A 338 5.14 10.49 -2.49
CA TYR A 338 5.19 9.17 -3.09
C TYR A 338 6.16 9.18 -4.27
N GLY A 339 6.97 8.12 -4.39
CA GLY A 339 7.85 7.88 -5.53
C GLY A 339 7.20 6.94 -6.54
N TYR A 340 7.99 6.21 -7.33
CA TYR A 340 7.46 5.15 -8.19
C TYR A 340 7.30 3.85 -7.40
N GLY A 341 6.10 3.65 -6.83
CA GLY A 341 5.76 2.44 -6.07
C GLY A 341 6.26 2.42 -4.61
N PHE A 342 6.70 3.55 -4.06
CA PHE A 342 7.16 3.68 -2.67
C PHE A 342 6.54 4.90 -2.00
N ASN A 343 6.19 4.77 -0.72
CA ASN A 343 6.05 5.92 0.16
C ASN A 343 7.44 6.52 0.38
N VAL A 344 7.54 7.85 0.30
CA VAL A 344 8.78 8.57 0.56
C VAL A 344 8.50 9.67 1.58
N SER A 345 9.29 9.72 2.63
CA SER A 345 9.10 10.67 3.71
C SER A 345 10.44 11.16 4.27
N VAL A 346 10.35 12.17 5.14
CA VAL A 346 11.48 12.64 5.94
C VAL A 346 11.08 12.51 7.40
N THR A 347 11.86 11.75 8.17
CA THR A 347 11.60 11.48 9.58
C THR A 347 11.73 12.74 10.43
N SER A 348 11.30 12.67 11.68
CA SER A 348 11.44 13.78 12.64
C SER A 348 12.91 14.11 12.97
N SER A 349 13.85 13.19 12.75
CA SER A 349 15.31 13.43 12.85
C SER A 349 15.92 14.06 11.58
N GLY A 350 15.13 14.26 10.53
CA GLY A 350 15.56 14.81 9.26
C GLY A 350 16.18 13.80 8.29
N ARG A 351 16.00 12.49 8.53
CA ARG A 351 16.48 11.43 7.62
C ARG A 351 15.44 11.15 6.56
N THR A 352 15.88 10.83 5.35
CA THR A 352 14.98 10.23 4.35
C THR A 352 14.59 8.84 4.80
N GLU A 353 13.33 8.50 4.61
CA GLU A 353 12.79 7.16 4.78
C GLU A 353 11.96 6.80 3.55
N TYR A 354 12.09 5.57 3.09
CA TYR A 354 11.15 5.01 2.12
C TYR A 354 10.59 3.69 2.61
N SER A 355 9.33 3.45 2.30
CA SER A 355 8.54 2.36 2.84
C SER A 355 7.39 2.00 1.90
N HIS A 356 6.68 0.93 2.21
CA HIS A 356 5.33 0.70 1.68
C HIS A 356 4.58 -0.24 2.62
N SER A 357 3.29 0.06 2.87
CA SER A 357 2.37 -0.87 3.54
C SER A 357 1.63 -1.73 2.53
N GLY A 358 1.43 -3.00 2.83
CA GLY A 358 0.53 -3.89 2.12
C GLY A 358 -0.63 -4.27 3.02
N GLY A 359 -1.84 -4.34 2.46
CA GLY A 359 -3.02 -4.82 3.16
C GLY A 359 -3.97 -5.51 2.20
N PHE A 360 -4.47 -6.67 2.62
CA PHE A 360 -5.71 -7.24 2.11
C PHE A 360 -6.71 -7.28 3.25
N GLY A 361 -7.88 -6.67 3.04
CA GLY A 361 -9.01 -6.72 3.96
C GLY A 361 -9.42 -8.17 4.26
N LEU A 362 -9.21 -9.08 3.30
CA LEU A 362 -9.42 -10.52 3.47
C LEU A 362 -8.28 -11.27 4.18
N GLY A 363 -7.33 -10.57 4.80
CA GLY A 363 -6.56 -11.13 5.91
C GLY A 363 -5.04 -11.21 5.76
N ALA A 364 -4.42 -10.21 5.12
CA ALA A 364 -2.96 -10.05 5.11
C ALA A 364 -2.57 -8.59 5.37
N ALA A 365 -1.46 -8.37 6.07
CA ALA A 365 -0.91 -7.03 6.28
C ALA A 365 0.61 -7.08 6.39
N THR A 366 1.30 -6.20 5.70
CA THR A 366 2.76 -6.19 5.56
C THR A 366 3.28 -4.76 5.58
N ASN A 367 4.53 -4.58 5.99
CA ASN A 367 5.20 -3.29 5.87
C ASN A 367 6.70 -3.49 5.81
N PHE A 368 7.39 -2.70 5.00
CA PHE A 368 8.83 -2.51 5.11
C PHE A 368 9.15 -1.03 5.25
N ALA A 369 10.29 -0.73 5.87
CA ALA A 369 10.84 0.62 5.96
C ALA A 369 12.37 0.59 5.87
N VAL A 370 12.94 1.62 5.25
CA VAL A 370 14.38 1.73 5.01
C VAL A 370 14.87 3.13 5.39
N LEU A 371 15.95 3.18 6.16
CA LEU A 371 16.72 4.40 6.42
C LEU A 371 18.06 4.31 5.67
N PRO A 372 18.14 4.80 4.42
CA PRO A 372 19.32 4.62 3.57
C PRO A 372 20.59 5.25 4.17
N SER A 373 20.45 6.37 4.90
CA SER A 373 21.59 7.05 5.54
C SER A 373 22.30 6.20 6.61
N GLU A 374 21.62 5.18 7.12
CA GLU A 374 22.11 4.29 8.18
C GLU A 374 22.23 2.84 7.69
N ASP A 375 22.11 2.63 6.37
CA ASP A 375 22.20 1.32 5.72
C ASP A 375 21.37 0.24 6.45
N ILE A 376 20.13 0.57 6.85
CA ILE A 376 19.27 -0.29 7.67
C ILE A 376 17.87 -0.39 7.06
N ALA A 377 17.33 -1.60 7.03
CA ALA A 377 15.99 -1.90 6.60
C ALA A 377 15.32 -2.93 7.50
N ILE A 378 14.00 -2.83 7.65
CA ILE A 378 13.16 -3.81 8.35
C ILE A 378 11.95 -4.15 7.48
N ILE A 379 11.52 -5.42 7.52
CA ILE A 379 10.24 -5.86 6.95
C ILE A 379 9.51 -6.78 7.92
N ALA A 380 8.19 -6.59 8.01
CA ALA A 380 7.27 -7.40 8.79
C ALA A 380 6.12 -7.89 7.90
N LEU A 381 5.85 -9.18 7.95
CA LEU A 381 4.78 -9.85 7.20
C LEU A 381 3.81 -10.50 8.19
N THR A 382 2.51 -10.26 8.05
CA THR A 382 1.48 -10.87 8.91
C THR A 382 0.39 -11.52 8.08
N ASN A 383 -0.24 -12.55 8.65
CA ASN A 383 -1.37 -13.25 8.06
C ASN A 383 -2.71 -12.82 8.68
N ALA A 384 -2.82 -11.53 8.99
CA ALA A 384 -4.01 -10.91 9.57
C ALA A 384 -4.41 -9.67 8.75
N ALA A 385 -5.70 -9.35 8.75
CA ALA A 385 -6.24 -8.11 8.18
C ALA A 385 -5.53 -6.86 8.74
N PRO A 386 -5.54 -5.72 8.02
CA PRO A 386 -4.71 -4.56 8.35
C PRO A 386 -5.18 -3.81 9.60
N TYR A 387 -4.62 -4.17 10.76
CA TYR A 387 -4.80 -3.48 12.05
C TYR A 387 -3.59 -2.63 12.49
N GLY A 388 -2.63 -2.40 11.59
CA GLY A 388 -1.46 -1.54 11.83
C GLY A 388 -0.29 -2.18 12.54
N VAL A 389 -0.31 -3.50 12.71
CA VAL A 389 0.72 -4.23 13.47
C VAL A 389 2.11 -4.22 12.79
N PRO A 390 2.26 -4.55 11.49
CA PRO A 390 3.58 -4.51 10.86
C PRO A 390 4.14 -3.09 10.76
N GLU A 391 3.29 -2.08 10.54
CA GLU A 391 3.70 -0.67 10.58
C GLU A 391 4.18 -0.25 11.96
N ALA A 392 3.43 -0.61 13.02
CA ALA A 392 3.80 -0.28 14.39
C ALA A 392 5.15 -0.90 14.77
N LEU A 393 5.38 -2.18 14.44
CA LEU A 393 6.66 -2.84 14.70
C LEU A 393 7.82 -2.10 14.02
N ASN A 394 7.66 -1.76 12.74
CA ASN A 394 8.72 -1.09 11.99
C ASN A 394 9.01 0.30 12.55
N ALA A 395 7.97 1.06 12.91
CA ALA A 395 8.13 2.37 13.52
C ALA A 395 8.78 2.31 14.92
N GLU A 396 8.37 1.37 15.77
CA GLU A 396 8.99 1.12 17.10
C GLU A 396 10.47 0.73 16.96
N PHE A 397 10.79 -0.14 16.01
CA PHE A 397 12.17 -0.51 15.73
C PHE A 397 13.00 0.69 15.25
N LEU A 398 12.49 1.48 14.29
CA LEU A 398 13.21 2.64 13.77
C LEU A 398 13.33 3.77 14.81
N ASP A 399 12.41 3.85 15.77
CA ASP A 399 12.55 4.73 16.92
C ASP A 399 13.67 4.27 17.86
N LEU A 400 13.77 2.97 18.13
CA LEU A 400 14.91 2.42 18.90
C LEU A 400 16.23 2.68 18.19
N VAL A 401 16.29 2.52 16.86
CA VAL A 401 17.50 2.81 16.07
C VAL A 401 17.86 4.30 16.17
N GLN A 402 16.91 5.21 15.92
CA GLN A 402 17.20 6.65 15.87
C GLN A 402 17.42 7.27 17.25
N TYR A 403 16.56 6.95 18.22
CA TYR A 403 16.45 7.64 19.51
C TYR A 403 16.91 6.79 20.70
N GLY A 404 16.90 5.45 20.58
CA GLY A 404 17.20 4.53 21.69
C GLY A 404 15.99 4.17 22.55
N GLU A 405 14.84 4.76 22.27
CA GLU A 405 13.56 4.54 22.93
C GLU A 405 12.42 4.63 21.92
N VAL A 406 11.33 3.90 22.17
CA VAL A 406 10.07 4.07 21.44
C VAL A 406 9.44 5.38 21.90
N ARG A 407 9.14 6.28 20.97
CA ARG A 407 8.73 7.65 21.31
C ARG A 407 7.23 7.89 21.25
N GLU A 408 6.53 7.08 20.48
CA GLU A 408 5.09 7.23 20.24
C GLU A 408 4.36 5.92 20.54
N ASP A 409 3.05 6.01 20.80
CA ASP A 409 2.15 4.85 20.85
C ASP A 409 1.78 4.43 19.42
N TRP A 410 2.78 3.92 18.68
CA TRP A 410 2.63 3.45 17.32
C TRP A 410 1.51 2.43 17.14
N PRO A 411 1.31 1.44 18.03
CA PRO A 411 0.22 0.47 17.90
C PRO A 411 -1.15 1.13 17.85
N ASN A 412 -1.39 2.14 18.70
CA ASN A 412 -2.66 2.87 18.70
C ASN A 412 -2.79 3.82 17.51
N LEU A 413 -1.72 4.55 17.15
CA LEU A 413 -1.72 5.47 16.02
C LEU A 413 -2.06 4.76 14.71
N TYR A 414 -1.38 3.66 14.40
CA TYR A 414 -1.64 2.89 13.18
C TYR A 414 -2.99 2.18 13.22
N ARG A 415 -3.42 1.66 14.37
CA ARG A 415 -4.77 1.09 14.52
C ARG A 415 -5.85 2.09 14.19
N GLN A 416 -5.73 3.34 14.68
CA GLN A 416 -6.69 4.40 14.38
C GLN A 416 -6.65 4.81 12.91
N GLN A 417 -5.45 4.96 12.36
CA GLN A 417 -5.25 5.35 10.96
C GLN A 417 -5.84 4.31 9.98
N LEU A 418 -5.72 3.02 10.28
CA LEU A 418 -6.20 1.92 9.43
C LEU A 418 -7.58 1.39 9.81
N ALA A 419 -8.18 1.85 10.92
CA ALA A 419 -9.52 1.43 11.34
C ALA A 419 -10.58 1.51 10.22
N PRO A 420 -10.63 2.58 9.39
CA PRO A 420 -11.61 2.67 8.31
C PRO A 420 -11.58 1.49 7.32
N MET A 421 -10.41 0.91 7.06
CA MET A 421 -10.25 -0.23 6.14
C MET A 421 -10.92 -1.51 6.63
N ASN A 422 -11.23 -1.59 7.93
CA ASN A 422 -11.85 -2.77 8.54
C ASN A 422 -13.36 -2.57 8.79
N ASN A 423 -13.90 -1.42 8.40
CA ASN A 423 -15.33 -1.15 8.56
C ASN A 423 -16.11 -1.81 7.42
N PRO A 424 -17.30 -2.38 7.71
CA PRO A 424 -18.23 -2.77 6.66
C PRO A 424 -18.70 -1.53 5.87
N ASP A 425 -18.96 -1.73 4.58
CA ASP A 425 -19.34 -0.69 3.64
C ASP A 425 -20.86 -0.60 3.42
N GLY A 426 -21.33 0.61 3.06
CA GLY A 426 -22.71 0.90 2.68
C GLY A 426 -23.50 1.74 3.68
N SER A 427 -24.44 2.54 3.19
CA SER A 427 -25.13 3.57 4.01
C SER A 427 -26.12 3.00 5.03
N LEU A 428 -26.51 1.74 4.87
CA LEU A 428 -27.46 1.05 5.75
C LEU A 428 -26.78 0.13 6.78
N VAL A 429 -25.46 0.10 6.83
CA VAL A 429 -24.71 -0.59 7.88
C VAL A 429 -25.18 -0.14 9.27
N GLY A 430 -25.57 -1.12 10.10
CA GLY A 430 -26.07 -0.89 11.46
C GLY A 430 -27.46 -0.22 11.55
N LYS A 431 -28.16 0.01 10.43
CA LYS A 431 -29.52 0.55 10.42
C LYS A 431 -30.56 -0.57 10.53
N GLN A 432 -31.70 -0.25 11.11
CA GLN A 432 -32.87 -1.14 11.15
C GLN A 432 -33.82 -0.82 9.98
N PRO A 433 -34.49 -1.83 9.41
CA PRO A 433 -35.55 -1.59 8.43
C PRO A 433 -36.65 -0.66 8.98
N PRO A 434 -37.34 0.11 8.13
CA PRO A 434 -38.48 0.93 8.55
C PRO A 434 -39.56 0.08 9.22
N VAL A 435 -40.23 0.63 10.24
CA VAL A 435 -41.30 -0.07 10.98
C VAL A 435 -42.53 -0.31 10.10
N SER A 436 -42.79 0.60 9.15
CA SER A 436 -43.92 0.55 8.22
C SER A 436 -43.43 0.91 6.82
N PRO A 437 -42.73 -0.01 6.12
CA PRO A 437 -42.22 0.27 4.78
C PRO A 437 -43.37 0.38 3.78
N ALA A 438 -43.24 1.27 2.80
CA ALA A 438 -44.12 1.27 1.63
C ALA A 438 -43.99 -0.08 0.90
N PRO A 439 -45.09 -0.67 0.41
CA PRO A 439 -45.04 -1.97 -0.25
C PRO A 439 -44.20 -1.89 -1.54
N ALA A 440 -43.47 -2.96 -1.82
CA ALA A 440 -42.87 -3.17 -3.14
C ALA A 440 -43.95 -3.34 -4.22
N ARG A 441 -43.61 -3.01 -5.46
CA ARG A 441 -44.38 -3.37 -6.65
C ARG A 441 -44.32 -4.89 -6.89
N PRO A 442 -45.15 -5.44 -7.81
CA PRO A 442 -45.02 -6.84 -8.22
C PRO A 442 -43.59 -7.18 -8.67
N THR A 443 -43.09 -8.36 -8.32
CA THR A 443 -41.71 -8.77 -8.64
C THR A 443 -41.41 -8.73 -10.13
N SER A 444 -42.42 -8.99 -10.98
CA SER A 444 -42.35 -8.88 -12.44
C SER A 444 -41.90 -7.51 -12.94
N ASP A 445 -42.15 -6.45 -12.16
CA ASP A 445 -41.79 -5.07 -12.52
C ASP A 445 -40.30 -4.78 -12.32
N TYR A 446 -39.59 -5.63 -11.55
CA TYR A 446 -38.15 -5.52 -11.31
C TYR A 446 -37.33 -6.53 -12.11
N VAL A 447 -37.94 -7.62 -12.59
CA VAL A 447 -37.23 -8.67 -13.33
C VAL A 447 -36.81 -8.16 -14.71
N GLY A 448 -35.52 -8.33 -15.03
CA GLY A 448 -34.95 -7.87 -16.29
C GLY A 448 -33.43 -7.87 -16.31
N VAL A 449 -32.89 -7.49 -17.46
CA VAL A 449 -31.46 -7.19 -17.64
C VAL A 449 -31.32 -5.68 -17.70
N TYR A 450 -30.48 -5.13 -16.83
CA TYR A 450 -30.14 -3.71 -16.78
C TYR A 450 -28.69 -3.56 -17.23
N ASN A 451 -28.45 -2.83 -18.31
CA ASN A 451 -27.15 -2.67 -18.94
C ASN A 451 -26.35 -1.54 -18.29
N ASN A 452 -25.02 -1.70 -18.26
CA ASN A 452 -24.08 -0.67 -17.87
C ASN A 452 -22.74 -0.92 -18.59
N ASP A 453 -22.17 0.12 -19.19
CA ASP A 453 -20.98 -0.02 -20.03
C ASP A 453 -19.73 -0.36 -19.21
N TYR A 454 -19.62 0.16 -17.98
CA TYR A 454 -18.47 -0.04 -17.10
C TYR A 454 -18.55 -1.33 -16.28
N TRP A 455 -19.67 -1.56 -15.58
CA TRP A 455 -19.87 -2.72 -14.70
C TRP A 455 -20.33 -3.99 -15.42
N GLY A 456 -20.78 -3.87 -16.67
CA GLY A 456 -21.48 -4.94 -17.39
C GLY A 456 -22.95 -5.05 -16.99
N PRO A 457 -23.69 -6.05 -17.50
CA PRO A 457 -25.10 -6.19 -17.22
C PRO A 457 -25.38 -6.67 -15.79
N ALA A 458 -26.39 -6.08 -15.16
CA ALA A 458 -27.04 -6.56 -13.95
C ALA A 458 -28.31 -7.33 -14.32
N THR A 459 -28.43 -8.59 -13.92
CA THR A 459 -29.63 -9.41 -14.18
C THR A 459 -30.42 -9.60 -12.90
N VAL A 460 -31.67 -9.13 -12.88
CA VAL A 460 -32.60 -9.34 -11.77
C VAL A 460 -33.58 -10.45 -12.14
N THR A 461 -33.66 -11.47 -11.29
CA THR A 461 -34.57 -12.62 -11.45
C THR A 461 -35.46 -12.78 -10.23
N ASP A 462 -36.62 -13.40 -10.41
CA ASP A 462 -37.50 -13.83 -9.32
C ASP A 462 -37.32 -15.35 -9.11
N ARG A 463 -37.05 -15.74 -7.86
CA ARG A 463 -37.05 -17.13 -7.42
C ARG A 463 -37.97 -17.26 -6.21
N ASP A 464 -39.12 -17.91 -6.42
CA ASP A 464 -40.12 -18.17 -5.37
C ASP A 464 -40.58 -16.91 -4.61
N GLY A 465 -40.70 -15.78 -5.30
CA GLY A 465 -41.13 -14.49 -4.74
C GLY A 465 -39.99 -13.69 -4.11
N GLN A 466 -38.73 -14.15 -4.22
CA GLN A 466 -37.54 -13.42 -3.80
C GLN A 466 -36.74 -12.94 -5.01
N LEU A 467 -36.47 -11.64 -5.06
CA LEU A 467 -35.62 -11.06 -6.09
C LEU A 467 -34.15 -11.41 -5.85
N GLN A 468 -33.45 -11.69 -6.94
CA GLN A 468 -32.04 -12.04 -6.95
C GLN A 468 -31.31 -11.25 -8.03
N LEU A 469 -30.19 -10.62 -7.64
CA LEU A 469 -29.32 -9.83 -8.50
C LEU A 469 -28.08 -10.67 -8.88
N SER A 470 -27.77 -10.72 -10.17
CA SER A 470 -26.57 -11.34 -10.72
C SER A 470 -25.70 -10.33 -11.46
N LEU A 471 -24.39 -10.33 -11.20
CA LEU A 471 -23.41 -9.39 -11.75
C LEU A 471 -22.11 -10.09 -12.17
N GLY A 472 -21.38 -9.45 -13.08
CA GLY A 472 -20.02 -9.84 -13.49
C GLY A 472 -19.94 -11.14 -14.33
N PRO A 473 -18.76 -11.45 -14.89
CA PRO A 473 -18.57 -12.57 -15.80
C PRO A 473 -18.78 -13.96 -15.15
N LYS A 474 -18.72 -14.03 -13.82
CA LYS A 474 -18.94 -15.26 -13.05
C LYS A 474 -20.40 -15.41 -12.56
N ASN A 475 -21.32 -14.52 -12.97
CA ASN A 475 -22.72 -14.48 -12.50
C ASN A 475 -22.83 -14.51 -10.97
N GLN A 476 -22.04 -13.65 -10.31
CA GLN A 476 -22.06 -13.54 -8.87
C GLN A 476 -23.44 -13.08 -8.42
N THR A 477 -24.00 -13.81 -7.48
CA THR A 477 -25.43 -13.75 -7.19
C THR A 477 -25.67 -13.36 -5.74
N VAL A 478 -26.54 -12.36 -5.52
CA VAL A 478 -26.96 -11.90 -4.20
C VAL A 478 -28.48 -11.79 -4.12
N ASN A 479 -29.05 -12.09 -2.95
CA ASN A 479 -30.48 -11.92 -2.73
C ASN A 479 -30.79 -10.45 -2.43
N LEU A 480 -31.87 -9.94 -3.02
CA LEU A 480 -32.41 -8.62 -2.73
C LEU A 480 -33.47 -8.74 -1.62
N THR A 481 -33.26 -8.02 -0.52
CA THR A 481 -34.19 -7.97 0.62
C THR A 481 -34.93 -6.64 0.60
N HIS A 482 -36.26 -6.67 0.57
CA HIS A 482 -37.08 -5.45 0.55
C HIS A 482 -36.79 -4.55 1.75
N TRP A 483 -36.67 -3.25 1.50
CA TRP A 483 -36.40 -2.25 2.52
C TRP A 483 -37.53 -1.23 2.64
N ASP A 484 -37.86 -0.53 1.55
CA ASP A 484 -38.91 0.48 1.52
C ASP A 484 -39.28 0.84 0.07
N GLY A 485 -40.55 0.70 -0.30
CA GLY A 485 -41.03 0.96 -1.66
C GLY A 485 -40.21 0.20 -2.71
N ASP A 486 -39.57 0.93 -3.63
CA ASP A 486 -38.69 0.42 -4.68
C ASP A 486 -37.21 0.27 -4.26
N THR A 487 -36.92 0.35 -2.95
CA THR A 487 -35.58 0.12 -2.39
C THR A 487 -35.48 -1.28 -1.81
N PHE A 488 -34.43 -1.98 -2.23
CA PHE A 488 -34.00 -3.26 -1.71
C PHE A 488 -32.58 -3.13 -1.16
N THR A 489 -32.16 -4.11 -0.39
CA THR A 489 -30.80 -4.23 0.13
C THR A 489 -30.17 -5.55 -0.30
N PHE A 490 -28.85 -5.55 -0.41
CA PHE A 490 -28.06 -6.76 -0.63
C PHE A 490 -26.77 -6.70 0.19
N ALA A 491 -26.31 -7.86 0.63
CA ALA A 491 -25.07 -7.99 1.36
C ALA A 491 -23.92 -8.33 0.42
N LEU A 492 -22.74 -7.80 0.71
CA LEU A 492 -21.49 -8.10 0.01
C LEU A 492 -20.46 -8.64 1.00
N SER A 493 -19.59 -9.52 0.52
CA SER A 493 -18.45 -10.02 1.28
C SER A 493 -17.32 -10.37 0.31
N ASN A 494 -16.49 -9.37 0.01
CA ASN A 494 -15.34 -9.47 -0.90
C ASN A 494 -14.18 -8.61 -0.36
N GLU A 495 -13.15 -8.36 -1.17
CA GLU A 495 -11.96 -7.63 -0.73
C GLU A 495 -12.26 -6.18 -0.35
N ASN A 496 -13.15 -5.51 -1.09
CA ASN A 496 -13.47 -4.09 -0.89
C ASN A 496 -14.77 -3.85 -0.11
N ALA A 497 -15.52 -4.91 0.22
CA ALA A 497 -16.70 -4.90 1.08
C ALA A 497 -16.63 -6.06 2.08
N LEU A 498 -16.12 -5.77 3.28
CA LEU A 498 -15.92 -6.77 4.33
C LEU A 498 -17.23 -7.33 4.91
N PRO A 499 -17.20 -8.48 5.61
CA PRO A 499 -18.40 -9.05 6.22
C PRO A 499 -19.20 -8.06 7.06
N GLY A 500 -20.50 -7.99 6.82
CA GLY A 500 -21.40 -7.02 7.44
C GLY A 500 -21.71 -5.81 6.57
N SER A 501 -21.07 -5.69 5.39
CA SER A 501 -21.41 -4.67 4.39
C SER A 501 -22.81 -4.89 3.83
N ILE A 502 -23.58 -3.81 3.72
CA ILE A 502 -24.97 -3.81 3.24
C ILE A 502 -25.16 -2.60 2.33
N SER A 503 -25.49 -2.88 1.06
CA SER A 503 -25.70 -1.86 0.04
C SER A 503 -27.16 -1.83 -0.43
N LYS A 504 -27.57 -0.73 -1.06
CA LYS A 504 -28.92 -0.54 -1.62
C LYS A 504 -28.96 -0.85 -3.11
N ALA A 505 -30.06 -1.47 -3.51
CA ALA A 505 -30.54 -1.54 -4.89
C ALA A 505 -31.82 -0.70 -4.97
N VAL A 506 -31.79 0.41 -5.70
CA VAL A 506 -32.95 1.32 -5.86
C VAL A 506 -33.44 1.25 -7.30
N PHE A 507 -34.72 0.88 -7.47
CA PHE A 507 -35.35 0.84 -8.77
C PHE A 507 -36.10 2.15 -9.05
N TYR A 508 -35.90 2.70 -10.24
CA TYR A 508 -36.58 3.89 -10.71
C TYR A 508 -37.44 3.54 -11.92
N PRO A 509 -38.78 3.50 -11.78
CA PRO A 509 -39.66 3.37 -12.92
C PRO A 509 -39.60 4.64 -13.77
N GLY A 510 -39.29 4.52 -15.06
CA GLY A 510 -39.15 5.64 -15.98
C GLY A 510 -40.08 5.54 -17.19
N ALA A 511 -40.54 6.67 -17.71
CA ALA A 511 -41.35 6.73 -18.93
C ALA A 511 -40.58 6.25 -20.19
N THR A 512 -39.25 6.21 -20.14
CA THR A 512 -38.34 5.82 -21.23
C THR A 512 -37.58 4.53 -20.95
N GLY A 513 -37.90 3.80 -19.87
CA GLY A 513 -37.21 2.58 -19.43
C GLY A 513 -36.98 2.57 -17.91
N ASP A 514 -36.92 1.37 -17.33
CA ASP A 514 -36.63 1.19 -15.90
C ASP A 514 -35.12 1.35 -15.66
N ALA A 515 -34.74 1.96 -14.54
CA ALA A 515 -33.35 2.04 -14.09
C ALA A 515 -33.16 1.35 -12.73
N LEU A 516 -31.97 0.84 -12.50
CA LEU A 516 -31.52 0.23 -11.26
C LEU A 516 -30.23 0.94 -10.82
N ASN A 517 -30.23 1.58 -9.65
CA ASN A 517 -29.01 2.10 -9.04
C ASN A 517 -28.52 1.13 -7.95
N LEU A 518 -27.25 0.77 -8.01
CA LEU A 518 -26.58 -0.05 -7.02
C LEU A 518 -25.56 0.82 -6.27
N GLU A 519 -25.84 1.12 -4.99
CA GLU A 519 -25.07 2.10 -4.20
C GLU A 519 -23.57 1.77 -4.13
N TYR A 520 -23.22 0.50 -3.92
CA TYR A 520 -21.83 0.04 -3.83
C TYR A 520 -21.01 0.36 -5.08
N TYR A 521 -21.67 0.40 -6.23
CA TYR A 521 -21.04 0.62 -7.54
C TYR A 521 -21.17 2.08 -8.03
N ASP A 522 -21.64 3.00 -7.17
CA ASP A 522 -21.99 4.39 -7.55
C ASP A 522 -21.06 5.48 -6.98
N SER A 523 -19.90 5.10 -6.43
CA SER A 523 -18.87 6.03 -5.94
C SER A 523 -18.50 7.07 -7.01
N ASP A 524 -18.26 6.58 -8.23
CA ASP A 524 -17.87 7.37 -9.40
C ASP A 524 -19.04 7.77 -10.31
N LYS A 525 -20.28 7.66 -9.79
CA LYS A 525 -21.53 7.95 -10.53
C LYS A 525 -21.79 7.02 -11.72
N LEU A 526 -21.26 5.80 -11.64
CA LEU A 526 -21.43 4.75 -12.65
C LEU A 526 -22.35 3.61 -12.19
N GLY A 527 -22.97 3.70 -11.02
CA GLY A 527 -23.76 2.61 -10.43
C GLY A 527 -25.19 2.51 -10.94
N THR A 528 -25.56 3.30 -11.96
CA THR A 528 -26.89 3.27 -12.58
C THR A 528 -26.88 2.38 -13.81
N PHE A 529 -27.76 1.39 -13.83
CA PHE A 529 -27.97 0.41 -14.90
C PHE A 529 -29.33 0.67 -15.54
N THR A 530 -29.44 0.52 -16.86
CA THR A 530 -30.64 0.88 -17.63
C THR A 530 -31.18 -0.31 -18.44
N ARG A 531 -32.50 -0.48 -18.42
CA ARG A 531 -33.20 -1.58 -19.09
C ARG A 531 -33.53 -1.28 -20.55
#